data_AF-X0YBI9-F1
#
_entry.id   AF-X0YBI9-F1
#
_cell.length_a   1.000
_cell.length_b   1.000
_cell.length_c   1.000
_cell.angle_alpha   90.00
_cell.angle_beta   90.00
_cell.angle_gamma   90.00
#
_symmetry.space_group_name_H-M   'P 1'
#
loop_
_entity.id
_entity.type
_entity.pdbx_description
1 polymer ?
#
loop_
_entity_poly.entity_id
_entity_poly.type
_entity_poly.pdbx_seq_one_letter_code
_entity_poly.pdbx_strand_id
1 'polypeptide(L)'
;KWVIDRYAKDYRVPAFPADRSLYMLHGNVAMDYIGMYETLQDDFALICEHLKLPFNNLWPRLKRNKKYNYKDYYTPLTRGLIAEVFREEIEMFGYEY
;
A
#
# COMPACT_ATOMS: atom_id res chain seq x y z
N LYS A 1 -5.72 21.07 12.02
CA LYS A 1 -4.38 20.62 11.62
C LYS A 1 -4.34 19.12 11.81
N TRP A 2 -4.18 18.34 10.74
CA TRP A 2 -4.41 16.90 10.75
C TRP A 2 -3.53 16.19 11.77
N VAL A 3 -4.05 15.12 12.33
CA VAL A 3 -3.39 14.27 13.33
C VAL A 3 -1.99 13.85 12.86
N ILE A 4 -1.84 13.56 11.56
CA ILE A 4 -0.60 13.13 10.90
C ILE A 4 0.54 14.16 11.08
N ASP A 5 0.27 15.46 10.99
CA ASP A 5 1.31 16.50 11.17
C ASP A 5 1.86 16.57 12.60
N ARG A 6 1.03 16.19 13.59
CA ARG A 6 1.47 16.11 15.00
C ARG A 6 2.38 14.91 15.18
N TYR A 7 1.98 13.75 14.66
CA TYR A 7 2.80 12.53 14.71
C TYR A 7 4.12 12.67 13.95
N ALA A 8 4.11 13.34 12.79
CA ALA A 8 5.30 13.58 11.97
C ALA A 8 6.37 14.44 12.64
N LYS A 9 5.99 15.35 13.56
CA LYS A 9 6.93 16.24 14.24
C LYS A 9 7.59 15.62 15.46
N ASP A 10 6.86 14.77 16.17
CA ASP A 10 7.31 14.20 17.45
C ASP A 10 8.07 12.87 17.26
N TYR A 11 7.84 12.15 16.16
CA TYR A 11 8.61 10.96 15.82
C TYR A 11 9.82 11.32 14.95
N ARG A 12 11.04 11.13 15.49
CA ARG A 12 12.16 10.67 14.66
C ARG A 12 11.74 9.31 14.12
N VAL A 13 11.41 9.25 12.84
CA VAL A 13 10.86 8.06 12.18
C VAL A 13 11.72 6.85 12.60
N PRO A 14 11.19 5.93 13.43
CA PRO A 14 11.92 4.72 13.76
C PRO A 14 12.09 3.96 12.46
N ALA A 15 13.28 3.39 12.27
CA ALA A 15 13.69 2.74 11.04
C ALA A 15 12.59 1.84 10.45
N PHE A 16 12.03 2.28 9.33
CA PHE A 16 11.35 1.49 8.31
C PHE A 16 10.16 0.59 8.70
N PRO A 17 9.32 0.27 7.71
CA PRO A 17 8.23 -0.66 7.94
C PRO A 17 8.82 -2.05 8.21
N ALA A 18 8.63 -2.55 9.42
CA ALA A 18 9.15 -3.85 9.89
C ALA A 18 8.54 -5.06 9.16
N ASP A 19 7.69 -4.81 8.16
CA ASP A 19 6.89 -5.79 7.43
C ASP A 19 7.51 -6.17 6.08
N ARG A 20 8.56 -5.51 5.60
CA ARG A 20 9.19 -5.86 4.30
C ARG A 20 9.65 -7.29 4.22
N SER A 21 10.10 -7.85 5.34
CA SER A 21 10.49 -9.26 5.44
C SER A 21 9.34 -10.24 5.17
N LEU A 22 8.08 -9.80 5.17
CA LEU A 22 6.93 -10.62 4.84
C LEU A 22 6.83 -10.92 3.34
N TYR A 23 7.30 -10.01 2.48
CA TYR A 23 7.16 -10.12 1.03
C TYR A 23 8.47 -9.89 0.26
N MET A 24 9.57 -9.59 0.96
CA MET A 24 10.90 -9.47 0.39
C MET A 24 11.90 -10.41 1.06
N LEU A 25 12.76 -11.02 0.26
CA LEU A 25 13.88 -11.84 0.70
C LEU A 25 15.16 -11.40 -0.05
N HIS A 26 16.23 -11.13 0.69
CA HIS A 26 17.51 -10.66 0.13
C HIS A 26 17.40 -9.46 -0.83
N GLY A 27 16.50 -8.51 -0.52
CA GLY A 27 16.30 -7.31 -1.33
C GLY A 27 15.49 -7.52 -2.61
N ASN A 28 14.88 -8.70 -2.77
CA ASN A 28 14.01 -9.01 -3.91
C ASN A 28 12.61 -9.38 -3.42
N VAL A 29 11.60 -9.12 -4.25
CA VAL A 29 10.24 -9.62 -4.03
C VAL A 29 10.27 -11.16 -3.96
N ALA A 30 9.70 -11.70 -2.89
CA ALA A 30 9.64 -13.15 -2.62
C ALA A 30 8.25 -13.75 -2.93
N MET A 31 7.41 -13.03 -3.68
CA MET A 31 6.05 -13.43 -4.03
C MET A 31 5.95 -13.77 -5.52
N ASP A 32 5.16 -14.78 -5.87
CA ASP A 32 4.86 -15.14 -7.27
C ASP A 32 3.96 -14.10 -7.97
N TYR A 33 3.19 -13.34 -7.20
CA TYR A 33 2.27 -12.32 -7.68
C TYR A 33 2.08 -11.19 -6.66
N ILE A 34 1.97 -9.95 -7.15
CA ILE A 34 1.63 -8.77 -6.36
C ILE A 34 0.41 -8.11 -7.01
N GLY A 35 -0.72 -8.12 -6.31
CA GLY A 35 -1.93 -7.42 -6.73
C GLY A 35 -1.97 -5.98 -6.21
N MET A 36 -2.65 -5.11 -6.96
CA MET A 36 -2.82 -3.70 -6.61
C MET A 36 -4.22 -3.45 -6.06
N TYR A 37 -4.36 -2.48 -5.14
CA TYR A 37 -5.68 -2.14 -4.62
C TYR A 37 -6.57 -1.48 -5.69
N GLU A 38 -5.94 -0.82 -6.66
CA GLU A 38 -6.57 -0.16 -7.81
C GLU A 38 -7.24 -1.16 -8.75
N THR A 39 -6.68 -2.37 -8.87
CA THR A 39 -7.17 -3.47 -9.72
C THR A 39 -7.56 -4.70 -8.90
N LEU A 40 -7.86 -4.51 -7.60
CA LEU A 40 -8.03 -5.59 -6.61
C LEU A 40 -8.98 -6.71 -7.06
N GLN A 41 -10.10 -6.34 -7.68
CA GLN A 41 -11.09 -7.32 -8.13
C GLN A 41 -10.54 -8.20 -9.26
N ASP A 42 -9.85 -7.60 -10.22
CA ASP A 42 -9.29 -8.28 -11.38
C ASP A 42 -8.08 -9.13 -10.97
N ASP A 43 -7.21 -8.57 -10.12
CA ASP A 43 -6.06 -9.27 -9.55
C ASP A 43 -6.47 -10.51 -8.76
N PHE A 44 -7.51 -10.39 -7.94
CA PHE A 44 -8.00 -11.53 -7.16
C PHE A 44 -8.64 -12.60 -8.05
N ALA A 45 -9.38 -12.20 -9.10
CA ALA A 45 -9.92 -13.15 -10.07
C ALA A 45 -8.79 -13.95 -10.73
N LEU A 46 -7.71 -13.27 -11.13
CA LEU A 46 -6.53 -13.90 -11.74
C LEU A 46 -5.84 -14.88 -10.78
N ILE A 47 -5.70 -14.52 -9.50
CA ILE A 47 -5.16 -15.42 -8.47
C ILE A 47 -6.06 -16.65 -8.30
N CYS A 48 -7.38 -16.48 -8.22
CA CYS A 48 -8.31 -17.60 -8.10
C CYS A 48 -8.26 -18.54 -9.31
N GLU A 49 -8.16 -17.99 -10.53
CA GLU A 49 -7.98 -18.77 -11.75
C GLU A 49 -6.69 -19.60 -11.70
N HIS A 50 -5.57 -18.96 -11.32
CA HIS A 50 -4.27 -19.62 -11.20
C HIS A 50 -4.30 -20.77 -10.18
N LEU A 51 -4.96 -20.56 -9.03
CA LEU A 51 -5.10 -21.56 -7.97
C LEU A 51 -6.24 -22.57 -8.20
N LYS A 52 -7.00 -22.44 -9.30
CA LYS A 52 -8.20 -23.24 -9.61
C LYS A 52 -9.24 -23.21 -8.50
N LEU A 53 -9.40 -22.06 -7.87
CA LEU A 53 -10.39 -21.81 -6.82
C LEU A 53 -11.67 -21.22 -7.41
N PRO A 54 -12.85 -21.62 -6.90
CA PRO A 54 -14.11 -21.03 -7.33
C PRO A 54 -14.17 -19.56 -6.88
N PHE A 55 -14.35 -18.66 -7.83
CA PHE A 55 -14.58 -17.24 -7.57
C PHE A 55 -15.80 -16.76 -8.35
N ASN A 56 -16.78 -16.21 -7.65
CA ASN A 56 -18.07 -15.81 -8.22
C ASN A 56 -18.17 -14.30 -8.50
N ASN A 57 -17.03 -13.59 -8.51
CA ASN A 57 -16.96 -12.13 -8.67
C ASN A 57 -17.79 -11.33 -7.63
N LEU A 58 -18.22 -11.93 -6.52
CA LEU A 58 -18.96 -11.24 -5.46
C LEU A 58 -18.03 -10.78 -4.35
N TRP A 59 -17.64 -9.50 -4.42
CA TRP A 59 -16.91 -8.84 -3.34
C TRP A 59 -17.85 -8.30 -2.26
N PRO A 60 -17.59 -8.58 -0.97
CA PRO A 60 -18.36 -8.01 0.12
C PRO A 60 -18.18 -6.48 0.15
N ARG A 61 -19.28 -5.71 0.05
CA ARG A 61 -19.24 -4.23 0.15
C ARG A 61 -19.19 -3.75 1.61
N LEU A 62 -18.26 -4.30 2.41
CA LEU A 62 -18.32 -4.20 3.87
C LEU A 62 -17.80 -2.88 4.47
N LYS A 63 -17.20 -1.96 3.70
CA LYS A 63 -16.70 -0.67 4.22
C LYS A 63 -16.80 0.47 3.19
N ARG A 64 -18.01 0.79 2.73
CA ARG A 64 -18.22 1.92 1.81
C ARG A 64 -18.20 3.26 2.57
N ASN A 65 -17.01 3.73 2.94
CA ASN A 65 -16.82 5.08 3.48
C ASN A 65 -16.96 6.13 2.36
N LYS A 66 -17.24 7.39 2.72
CA LYS A 66 -17.16 8.52 1.76
C LYS A 66 -15.79 8.49 1.08
N LYS A 67 -15.76 8.62 -0.26
CA LYS A 67 -14.52 8.80 -1.03
C LYS A 67 -13.94 10.17 -0.65
N TYR A 68 -13.00 10.19 0.28
CA TYR A 68 -12.11 11.33 0.47
C TYR A 68 -10.92 11.15 -0.47
N ASN A 69 -10.42 12.24 -1.04
CA ASN A 69 -9.17 12.18 -1.78
C ASN A 69 -8.04 12.01 -0.77
N TYR A 70 -7.31 10.90 -0.83
CA TYR A 70 -6.26 10.63 0.14
C TYR A 70 -5.19 11.73 0.15
N LYS A 71 -5.01 12.42 -0.98
CA LYS A 71 -4.05 13.53 -1.14
C LYS A 71 -4.36 14.71 -0.20
N ASP A 72 -5.62 14.88 0.21
CA ASP A 72 -6.05 15.96 1.11
C ASP A 72 -5.59 15.75 2.56
N TYR A 73 -5.15 14.54 2.92
CA TYR A 73 -4.62 14.21 4.25
C TYR A 73 -3.13 14.50 4.39
N TYR A 74 -2.41 14.75 3.29
CA TYR A 74 -0.96 14.92 3.30
C TYR A 74 -0.56 16.39 3.09
N THR A 75 0.34 16.87 3.95
CA THR A 75 1.01 18.16 3.80
C THR A 75 2.36 17.97 3.11
N PRO A 76 3.01 19.03 2.58
CA PRO A 76 4.33 18.89 1.98
C PRO A 76 5.35 18.19 2.90
N LEU A 77 5.26 18.43 4.21
CA LEU A 77 6.08 17.76 5.22
C LEU A 77 5.84 16.25 5.24
N THR A 78 4.57 15.83 5.34
CA THR A 78 4.25 14.39 5.47
C THR A 78 4.45 13.64 4.16
N ARG A 79 4.31 14.31 3.01
CA ARG A 79 4.70 13.75 1.69
C ARG A 79 6.20 13.45 1.63
N GLY A 80 7.04 14.38 2.07
CA GLY A 80 8.49 14.18 2.12
C GLY A 80 8.89 13.00 3.02
N LEU A 81 8.23 12.85 4.17
CA LEU A 81 8.47 11.71 5.06
C LEU A 81 8.06 10.38 4.42
N ILE A 82 6.88 10.31 3.80
CA ILE A 82 6.43 9.08 3.11
C ILE A 82 7.37 8.72 1.95
N ALA A 83 7.79 9.71 1.17
CA ALA A 83 8.76 9.54 0.09
C ALA A 83 10.11 8.98 0.56
N GLU A 84 10.56 9.38 1.75
CA GLU A 84 11.80 8.87 2.34
C GLU A 84 11.63 7.45 2.89
N VAL A 85 10.54 7.19 3.61
CA VAL A 85 10.29 5.90 4.27
C VAL A 85 9.99 4.78 3.29
N PHE A 86 9.20 5.07 2.26
CA PHE A 86 8.74 4.07 1.28
C PHE A 86 9.45 4.18 -0.05
N ARG A 87 10.64 4.80 -0.09
CA ARG A 87 11.38 5.05 -1.35
C ARG A 87 11.55 3.77 -2.17
N GLU A 88 12.01 2.70 -1.52
CA GLU A 88 12.26 1.42 -2.18
C GLU A 88 10.99 0.84 -2.78
N GLU A 89 9.88 0.83 -2.03
CA GLU A 89 8.60 0.33 -2.51
C GLU A 89 8.04 1.19 -3.64
N ILE A 90 8.14 2.51 -3.54
CA ILE A 90 7.71 3.46 -4.55
C ILE A 90 8.48 3.23 -5.86
N GLU A 91 9.81 3.11 -5.79
CA GLU A 91 10.67 2.85 -6.95
C GLU A 91 10.38 1.48 -7.56
N MET A 92 10.26 0.45 -6.71
CA MET A 92 10.03 -0.93 -7.13
C MET A 92 8.66 -1.13 -7.80
N PHE A 93 7.61 -0.47 -7.29
CA PHE A 93 6.25 -0.59 -7.81
C PHE A 93 5.87 0.51 -8.80
N GLY A 94 6.77 1.46 -9.07
CA GLY A 94 6.53 2.55 -10.02
C GLY A 94 5.44 3.52 -9.59
N TYR A 95 5.26 3.74 -8.28
CA TYR A 95 4.29 4.70 -7.79
C TYR A 95 4.78 6.14 -7.95
N GLU A 96 3.91 7.02 -8.42
CA GLU A 96 4.15 8.47 -8.48
C GLU A 96 3.28 9.19 -7.43
N TYR A 97 3.88 10.08 -6.63
CA TYR A 97 3.20 10.79 -5.53
C TYR A 97 3.10 12.30 -5.71
#